data_AF-A0A4Q3YP50-F1
#
_entry.id   AF-A0A4Q3YP50-F1
#
_cell.length_a   1.000
_cell.length_b   1.000
_cell.length_c   1.000
_cell.angle_alpha   90.00
_cell.angle_beta   90.00
_cell.angle_gamma   90.00
#
_symmetry.space_group_name_H-M   'P 1'
#
loop_
_entity.id
_entity.type
_entity.pdbx_description
1 polymer ?
#
loop_
_entity_poly.entity_id
_entity_poly.type
_entity_poly.pdbx_seq_one_letter_code
_entity_poly.pdbx_strand_id
1 'polypeptide(L)'
;MWERVPERYKYNWQHQRVIEPYLNWDCSGEGFEGIRAQDILPLLLERFHVHRWAAWGGLLDQFIDRGYGHNFSASNADDIAFIDDLWAADRALHRLGATTPTQTIAVLKKEPGTLVSSDGLIPARCIRKP
;
A
#
# COMPACT_ATOMS: atom_id res chain seq x y z
N MET A 1 15.57 4.10 -4.28
CA MET A 1 14.49 4.97 -4.81
C MET A 1 14.57 6.36 -4.18
N TRP A 2 14.46 6.47 -2.85
CA TRP A 2 14.44 7.74 -2.11
C TRP A 2 15.53 8.76 -2.51
N GLU A 3 16.78 8.31 -2.66
CA GLU A 3 17.91 9.18 -3.06
C GLU A 3 17.67 9.94 -4.37
N ARG A 4 16.87 9.38 -5.29
CA ARG A 4 16.59 9.96 -6.61
C ARG A 4 15.30 10.78 -6.64
N VAL A 5 14.54 10.80 -5.56
CA VAL A 5 13.29 11.56 -5.47
C VAL A 5 13.63 13.05 -5.34
N PRO A 6 12.94 13.96 -6.06
CA PRO A 6 13.09 15.40 -5.88
C PRO A 6 12.91 15.83 -4.42
N GLU A 7 13.75 16.77 -3.96
CA GLU A 7 13.73 17.26 -2.57
C GLU A 7 12.36 17.78 -2.13
N ARG A 8 11.59 18.38 -3.05
CA ARG A 8 10.23 18.89 -2.80
C ARG A 8 9.25 17.83 -2.30
N TYR A 9 9.51 16.54 -2.55
CA TYR A 9 8.66 15.44 -2.09
C TYR A 9 9.16 14.80 -0.78
N LYS A 10 10.30 15.26 -0.25
CA LYS A 10 10.95 14.68 0.94
C LYS A 10 10.64 15.43 2.23
N TYR A 11 9.88 16.51 2.17
CA TYR A 11 9.50 17.25 3.36
C TYR A 11 8.44 16.44 4.15
N ASN A 12 8.78 16.04 5.37
CA ASN A 12 7.85 15.36 6.25
C ASN A 12 7.07 16.41 7.06
N TRP A 13 5.78 16.56 6.78
CA TRP A 13 4.88 17.53 7.41
C TRP A 13 4.56 17.20 8.86
N GLN A 14 4.57 15.93 9.25
CA GLN A 14 4.35 15.51 10.63
C GLN A 14 5.52 15.91 11.54
N HIS A 15 6.75 15.86 11.02
CA HIS A 15 7.98 16.23 11.73
C HIS A 15 8.54 17.61 11.34
N GLN A 16 7.86 18.31 10.43
CA GLN A 16 8.21 19.62 9.89
C GLN A 16 9.67 19.74 9.40
N ARG A 17 10.21 18.69 8.77
CA ARG A 17 11.59 18.66 8.27
C ARG A 17 11.78 17.68 7.12
N VAL A 18 12.84 17.90 6.33
CA VAL A 18 13.36 16.87 5.41
C VAL A 18 14.07 15.79 6.24
N ILE A 19 13.81 14.53 5.92
CA ILE A 19 14.42 13.38 6.57
C ILE A 19 15.36 12.69 5.57
N GLU A 20 16.66 12.72 5.88
CA GLU A 20 17.70 12.03 5.11
C GLU A 20 18.68 11.31 6.04
N PRO A 21 18.87 9.98 5.90
CA PRO A 21 18.22 9.09 4.93
C PRO A 21 16.74 8.84 5.26
N TYR A 22 15.97 8.29 4.31
CA TYR A 22 14.64 7.74 4.61
C TYR A 22 14.72 6.78 5.78
N LEU A 23 13.90 6.99 6.81
CA LEU A 23 13.73 5.99 7.86
C LEU A 23 12.39 5.27 7.63
N ASN A 24 12.35 3.98 7.92
CA ASN A 24 11.12 3.20 7.92
C ASN A 24 10.77 2.93 9.37
N TRP A 25 9.77 3.63 9.89
CA TRP A 25 9.38 3.50 11.29
C TRP A 25 8.59 2.22 11.48
N ASP A 26 9.18 1.28 12.23
CA ASP A 26 8.48 0.07 12.63
C ASP A 26 7.50 0.37 13.76
N CYS A 27 6.27 0.74 13.40
CA CYS A 27 5.16 0.92 14.35
C CYS A 27 4.49 -0.41 14.72
N SER A 28 5.13 -1.55 14.46
CA SER A 28 4.51 -2.83 14.74
C SER A 28 4.49 -3.13 16.26
N GLY A 29 5.48 -2.64 17.01
CA GLY A 29 5.57 -2.87 18.47
C GLY A 29 4.68 -1.98 19.34
N GLU A 30 4.20 -0.83 18.83
CA GLU A 30 3.51 0.19 19.62
C GLU A 30 2.39 0.90 18.82
N GLY A 31 1.29 1.26 19.50
CA GLY A 31 0.55 2.48 19.15
C GLY A 31 -0.66 2.40 18.21
N PHE A 32 -1.17 1.22 17.85
CA PHE A 32 -2.45 1.13 17.13
C PHE A 32 -3.37 0.06 17.73
N GLU A 33 -4.61 0.43 18.05
CA GLU A 33 -5.64 -0.46 18.62
C GLU A 33 -6.22 -1.47 17.58
N GLY A 34 -5.54 -1.67 16.45
CA GLY A 34 -5.98 -2.51 15.34
C GLY A 34 -5.33 -3.90 15.34
N ILE A 35 -6.09 -4.92 14.93
CA ILE A 35 -5.52 -6.22 14.55
C ILE A 35 -4.79 -6.05 13.22
N ARG A 36 -3.59 -6.60 13.11
CA ARG A 36 -2.79 -6.41 11.90
C ARG A 36 -3.39 -7.18 10.73
N ALA A 37 -3.27 -6.61 9.53
CA ALA A 37 -3.77 -7.22 8.30
C ALA A 37 -3.18 -8.62 8.06
N GLN A 38 -1.89 -8.83 8.41
CA GLN A 38 -1.24 -10.14 8.28
C GLN A 38 -1.90 -11.24 9.13
N ASP A 39 -2.55 -10.88 10.23
CA ASP A 39 -3.14 -11.84 11.18
C ASP A 39 -4.59 -12.14 10.78
N ILE A 40 -5.32 -11.14 10.30
CA ILE A 40 -6.75 -11.29 9.97
C ILE A 40 -6.99 -11.81 8.55
N LEU A 41 -6.16 -11.45 7.56
CA LEU A 41 -6.38 -11.84 6.17
C LEU A 41 -6.41 -13.37 5.99
N PRO A 42 -5.47 -14.17 6.56
CA PRO A 42 -5.56 -15.63 6.48
C PRO A 42 -6.88 -16.17 7.04
N LEU A 43 -7.33 -15.65 8.19
CA LEU A 43 -8.57 -16.08 8.84
C LEU A 43 -9.82 -15.76 7.99
N LEU A 44 -9.80 -14.64 7.26
CA LEU A 44 -10.87 -14.27 6.33
C LEU A 44 -10.90 -15.24 5.13
N LEU A 45 -9.75 -15.60 4.58
CA LEU A 45 -9.67 -16.52 3.44
C LEU A 45 -10.01 -17.97 3.82
N GLU A 46 -9.84 -18.36 5.08
CA GLU A 46 -10.30 -19.65 5.60
C GLU A 46 -11.84 -19.74 5.73
N ARG A 47 -12.52 -18.62 5.98
CA ARG A 47 -13.94 -18.59 6.38
C ARG A 47 -14.88 -18.09 5.29
N PHE A 48 -14.36 -17.36 4.31
CA PHE A 48 -15.15 -16.72 3.28
C PHE A 48 -14.59 -16.95 1.89
N HIS A 49 -15.48 -16.92 0.90
CA HIS A 49 -15.13 -16.83 -0.51
C HIS A 49 -15.01 -15.38 -0.93
N VAL A 50 -13.93 -15.04 -1.63
CA VAL A 50 -13.69 -13.69 -2.15
C VAL A 50 -14.37 -13.52 -3.51
N HIS A 51 -15.34 -12.62 -3.60
CA HIS A 51 -16.07 -12.33 -4.84
C HIS A 51 -15.48 -11.12 -5.58
N ARG A 52 -15.03 -10.11 -4.84
CA ARG A 52 -14.36 -8.91 -5.38
C ARG A 52 -13.12 -8.62 -4.57
N TRP A 53 -12.05 -8.24 -5.25
CA TRP A 53 -10.77 -7.91 -4.64
C TRP A 53 -10.13 -6.72 -5.35
N ALA A 54 -9.88 -5.65 -4.63
CA ALA A 54 -9.04 -4.56 -5.10
C ALA A 54 -8.02 -4.26 -4.02
N ALA A 55 -6.73 -4.36 -4.34
CA ALA A 55 -5.65 -4.20 -3.37
C ALA A 55 -4.52 -3.34 -3.94
N TRP A 56 -3.89 -2.55 -3.08
CA TRP A 56 -2.86 -1.59 -3.44
C TRP A 56 -2.03 -1.17 -2.22
N GLY A 57 -1.08 -0.26 -2.43
CA GLY A 57 -0.29 0.31 -1.35
C GLY A 57 0.95 -0.52 -1.04
N GLY A 58 1.78 -0.03 -0.12
CA GLY A 58 3.11 -0.58 0.14
C GLY A 58 4.18 0.46 -0.15
N LEU A 59 4.72 0.47 -1.37
CA LEU A 59 5.67 1.50 -1.80
C LEU A 59 4.95 2.84 -1.97
N LEU A 60 3.77 2.81 -2.60
CA LEU A 60 2.95 4.00 -2.85
C LEU A 60 2.68 4.81 -1.57
N ASP A 61 2.26 4.12 -0.49
CA ASP A 61 1.86 4.76 0.77
C ASP A 61 3.00 5.54 1.43
N GLN A 62 4.26 5.15 1.18
CA GLN A 62 5.40 5.87 1.76
C GLN A 62 5.52 7.32 1.24
N PHE A 63 4.85 7.64 0.13
CA PHE A 63 4.87 8.97 -0.47
C PHE A 63 3.53 9.68 -0.33
N ILE A 64 2.42 8.98 -0.58
CA ILE A 64 1.11 9.63 -0.68
C ILE A 64 0.36 9.70 0.66
N ASP A 65 0.81 8.98 1.69
CA ASP A 65 0.17 8.95 3.01
C ASP A 65 0.94 9.80 4.04
N ARG A 66 0.25 10.10 5.15
CA ARG A 66 0.78 10.71 6.38
C ARG A 66 1.64 11.95 6.13
N GLY A 67 2.91 11.88 6.56
CA GLY A 67 3.83 13.02 6.59
C GLY A 67 4.27 13.49 5.22
N TYR A 68 4.14 12.70 4.14
CA TYR A 68 4.66 13.08 2.82
C TYR A 68 3.56 13.44 1.81
N GLY A 69 2.33 12.93 2.00
CA GLY A 69 1.23 13.14 1.05
C GLY A 69 0.88 14.62 0.79
N HIS A 70 1.12 15.48 1.78
CA HIS A 70 0.90 16.92 1.69
C HIS A 70 1.87 17.65 0.72
N ASN A 71 2.88 16.97 0.18
CA ASN A 71 3.78 17.54 -0.84
C ASN A 71 3.19 17.54 -2.26
N PHE A 72 2.05 16.89 -2.48
CA PHE A 72 1.46 16.69 -3.80
C PHE A 72 0.17 17.50 -3.99
N SER A 73 -0.06 17.93 -5.23
CA SER A 73 -1.26 18.66 -5.64
C SER A 73 -1.91 18.03 -6.86
N ALA A 74 -3.23 17.77 -6.79
CA ALA A 74 -4.01 17.27 -7.93
C ALA A 74 -4.18 18.28 -9.08
N SER A 75 -3.79 19.54 -8.87
CA SER A 75 -3.73 20.56 -9.93
C SER A 75 -2.36 20.69 -10.59
N ASN A 76 -1.36 19.93 -10.14
CA ASN A 76 0.00 19.95 -10.68
C ASN A 76 0.25 18.69 -11.53
N ALA A 77 0.53 18.89 -12.82
CA ALA A 77 0.76 17.80 -13.76
C ALA A 77 2.00 16.94 -13.42
N ASP A 78 3.06 17.55 -12.87
CA ASP A 78 4.28 16.82 -12.49
C ASP A 78 4.03 15.92 -11.27
N ASP A 79 3.14 16.34 -10.37
CA ASP A 79 2.76 15.56 -9.19
C ASP A 79 1.92 14.35 -9.61
N ILE A 80 0.98 14.56 -10.53
CA ILE A 80 0.18 13.48 -11.14
C ILE A 80 1.10 12.47 -11.82
N ALA A 81 2.01 12.93 -12.70
CA ALA A 81 2.91 12.04 -13.42
C ALA A 81 3.81 11.23 -12.47
N PHE A 82 4.32 11.86 -11.40
CA PHE A 82 5.11 11.16 -10.40
C PHE A 82 4.29 10.07 -9.66
N ILE A 83 3.04 10.38 -9.29
CA ILE A 83 2.16 9.42 -8.62
C ILE A 83 1.80 8.26 -9.58
N ASP A 84 1.57 8.53 -10.87
CA ASP A 84 1.30 7.51 -11.87
C ASP A 84 2.49 6.56 -12.06
N ASP A 85 3.72 7.10 -12.12
CA ASP A 85 4.95 6.30 -12.18
C ASP A 85 5.14 5.46 -10.92
N LEU A 86 4.89 6.05 -9.75
CA LEU A 86 4.94 5.36 -8.46
C LEU A 86 3.91 4.22 -8.38
N TRP A 87 2.69 4.48 -8.83
CA TRP A 87 1.61 3.49 -8.95
C TRP A 87 2.00 2.34 -9.88
N ALA A 88 2.58 2.65 -11.04
CA ALA A 88 3.06 1.63 -11.97
C ALA A 88 4.15 0.75 -11.35
N ALA A 89 5.10 1.35 -10.62
CA ALA A 89 6.17 0.65 -9.93
C ALA A 89 5.63 -0.25 -8.79
N ASP A 90 4.73 0.28 -7.95
CA ASP A 90 4.09 -0.46 -6.85
C ASP A 90 3.35 -1.71 -7.36
N ARG A 91 2.53 -1.54 -8.42
CA ARG A 91 1.86 -2.68 -9.08
C ARG A 91 2.82 -3.69 -9.68
N ALA A 92 3.93 -3.25 -10.26
CA ALA A 92 4.93 -4.17 -10.80
C ALA A 92 5.55 -5.02 -9.69
N LEU A 93 5.86 -4.42 -8.53
CA LEU A 93 6.36 -5.14 -7.36
C LEU A 93 5.35 -6.18 -6.85
N HIS A 94 4.06 -5.83 -6.80
CA HIS A 94 3.00 -6.78 -6.42
C HIS A 94 2.87 -7.95 -7.40
N ARG A 95 2.93 -7.69 -8.71
CA ARG A 95 2.86 -8.75 -9.73
C ARG A 95 4.05 -9.69 -9.66
N LEU A 96 5.23 -9.18 -9.32
CA LEU A 96 6.44 -9.96 -9.10
C LEU A 96 6.43 -10.69 -7.74
N GLY A 97 5.52 -10.36 -6.83
CA GLY A 97 5.49 -10.89 -5.46
C GLY A 97 6.64 -10.38 -4.58
N ALA A 98 7.28 -9.27 -4.98
CA ALA A 98 8.38 -8.66 -4.23
C ALA A 98 7.86 -7.91 -2.99
N THR A 99 6.64 -7.38 -3.09
CA THR A 99 5.89 -6.76 -1.99
C THR A 99 4.47 -7.31 -1.97
N THR A 100 3.79 -7.17 -0.84
CA THR A 100 2.35 -7.41 -0.71
C THR A 100 1.63 -6.08 -0.51
N PRO A 101 0.42 -5.90 -1.07
CA PRO A 101 -0.36 -4.70 -0.84
C PRO A 101 -0.68 -4.52 0.64
N THR A 102 -0.78 -3.27 1.07
CA THR A 102 -1.08 -2.87 2.47
C THR A 102 -2.53 -2.44 2.65
N GLN A 103 -3.24 -2.12 1.55
CA GLN A 103 -4.62 -1.70 1.53
C GLN A 103 -5.45 -2.64 0.65
N THR A 104 -6.71 -2.87 1.02
CA THR A 104 -7.63 -3.70 0.25
C THR A 104 -9.09 -3.30 0.49
N ILE A 105 -9.88 -3.31 -0.58
CA ILE A 105 -11.34 -3.37 -0.54
C ILE A 105 -11.78 -4.72 -1.11
N ALA A 106 -12.61 -5.45 -0.37
CA ALA A 106 -13.07 -6.77 -0.78
C ALA A 106 -14.55 -7.00 -0.49
N VAL A 107 -15.17 -7.86 -1.31
CA VAL A 107 -16.50 -8.42 -1.04
C VAL A 107 -16.32 -9.89 -0.69
N LEU A 108 -16.63 -10.24 0.56
CA LEU A 108 -16.52 -11.58 1.13
C LEU A 108 -17.91 -12.17 1.35
N LYS A 109 -18.13 -13.42 0.96
CA LYS A 109 -19.41 -14.13 1.16
C LYS A 109 -19.19 -15.53 1.72
N LYS A 110 -20.22 -16.11 2.32
CA LYS A 110 -20.20 -17.50 2.77
C LYS A 110 -20.39 -18.49 1.62
N GLU A 111 -21.09 -18.07 0.57
CA GLU A 111 -21.35 -18.88 -0.60
C GLU A 111 -20.18 -18.81 -1.59
N PRO A 112 -19.86 -19.92 -2.28
CA PRO A 112 -18.89 -19.93 -3.37
C PRO A 112 -19.26 -18.94 -4.48
N GLY A 113 -18.25 -18.45 -5.18
CA GLY A 113 -18.43 -17.58 -6.34
C GLY A 113 -17.12 -17.31 -7.07
N THR A 114 -17.24 -16.66 -8.24
CA THR A 114 -16.09 -16.30 -9.06
C THR A 114 -15.41 -15.05 -8.50
N LEU A 115 -14.10 -15.15 -8.27
CA LEU A 115 -13.25 -14.02 -7.94
C LEU A 115 -13.13 -13.09 -9.15
N VAL A 116 -13.42 -11.80 -8.95
CA VAL A 116 -13.01 -10.72 -9.84
C VAL A 116 -12.03 -9.83 -9.08
N SER A 117 -10.84 -9.66 -9.63
CA SER A 117 -9.74 -8.96 -8.95
C SER A 117 -9.15 -7.85 -9.81
N SER A 118 -8.81 -6.72 -9.19
CA SER A 118 -8.02 -5.67 -9.84
C SER A 118 -6.60 -6.18 -10.11
N ASP A 119 -6.05 -5.84 -11.27
CA ASP A 119 -4.66 -6.14 -11.64
C ASP A 119 -4.24 -7.63 -11.56
N GLY A 120 -5.21 -8.55 -11.54
CA GLY A 120 -4.97 -9.99 -11.49
C GLY A 120 -4.42 -10.49 -10.14
N LEU A 121 -4.50 -9.68 -9.08
CA LEU A 121 -3.99 -10.07 -7.77
C LEU A 121 -4.81 -11.22 -7.18
N ILE A 122 -4.13 -12.21 -6.60
CA ILE A 122 -4.78 -13.34 -5.94
C ILE A 122 -4.73 -13.07 -4.43
N PRO A 123 -5.87 -13.07 -3.71
CA PRO A 123 -5.90 -12.78 -2.27
C PRO A 123 -4.91 -13.59 -1.45
N ALA A 124 -4.78 -14.89 -1.72
CA ALA A 124 -3.85 -15.78 -1.04
C ALA A 124 -2.36 -15.40 -1.26
N ARG A 125 -2.03 -14.75 -2.38
CA ARG A 125 -0.67 -14.23 -2.65
C ARG A 125 -0.41 -12.88 -2.01
N CYS A 126 -1.45 -12.22 -1.48
CA CYS A 126 -1.34 -10.94 -0.77
C CYS A 126 -1.11 -11.14 0.73
N ILE A 127 -1.09 -12.38 1.24
CA ILE A 127 -0.73 -12.66 2.62
C ILE A 127 0.76 -12.36 2.81
N ARG A 128 1.05 -11.40 3.70
CA ARG A 128 2.41 -11.13 4.13
C ARG A 128 2.92 -12.28 4.99
N LYS A 129 4.05 -12.86 4.60
CA LYS A 129 4.74 -13.88 5.40
C LYS A 129 5.38 -13.23 6.63
N PRO A 130 5.43 -13.93 7.78
CA PRO A 130 6.12 -13.46 8.98
C PRO A 130 7.56 -13.07 8.72
#